data_AF-A0AAV2GH80-F1
#
_entry.id   AF-A0AAV2GH80-F1
#
_cell.length_a   1.000
_cell.length_b   1.000
_cell.length_c   1.000
_cell.angle_alpha   90.00
_cell.angle_beta   90.00
_cell.angle_gamma   90.00
#
_symmetry.space_group_name_H-M   'P 1'
#
loop_
_entity.id
_entity.type
_entity.pdbx_description
1 polymer ?
#
loop_
_entity_poly.entity_id
_entity_poly.type
_entity_poly.pdbx_seq_one_letter_code
_entity_poly.pdbx_strand_id
1 'polypeptide(L)'
;MTVGPTSSTWTIQTRPPWFFRRVVTNAAAGGSVYLADLVTPRGMTVVVEPAKISFSTVAFNLIVEVDLSGVGRVDDVGIKSDYIGNHGYLSWVELNGTHVVRSPIVLFIASPRT
;
A
#
# COMPACT_ATOMS: atom_id res chain seq x y z
N MET A 1 -39.42 -18.75 -2.26
CA MET A 1 -38.30 -17.86 -1.90
C MET A 1 -37.14 -18.23 -2.81
N THR A 2 -36.93 -17.47 -3.88
CA THR A 2 -35.99 -17.82 -4.95
C THR A 2 -34.71 -17.03 -4.74
N VAL A 3 -33.61 -17.72 -4.46
CA VAL A 3 -32.28 -17.10 -4.34
C VAL A 3 -31.78 -16.82 -5.75
N GLY A 4 -31.62 -15.53 -6.08
CA GLY A 4 -31.05 -15.10 -7.36
C GLY A 4 -29.54 -15.37 -7.41
N PRO A 5 -28.96 -15.64 -8.60
CA PRO A 5 -27.53 -15.83 -8.71
C PRO A 5 -26.81 -14.51 -8.45
N THR A 6 -25.91 -14.50 -7.47
CA THR A 6 -24.93 -13.42 -7.28
C THR A 6 -23.85 -13.57 -8.36
N SER A 7 -23.98 -12.79 -9.44
CA SER A 7 -22.92 -12.65 -10.44
C SER A 7 -21.75 -11.89 -9.80
N SER A 8 -20.65 -12.58 -9.52
CA SER A 8 -19.36 -11.95 -9.22
C SER A 8 -18.58 -11.87 -10.53
N THR A 9 -18.46 -10.66 -11.08
CA THR A 9 -17.66 -10.42 -12.28
C THR A 9 -16.20 -10.32 -11.84
N TRP A 10 -15.41 -11.36 -12.12
CA TRP A 10 -13.96 -11.31 -11.97
C TRP A 10 -13.39 -10.58 -13.19
N THR A 11 -13.08 -9.30 -13.04
CA THR A 11 -12.32 -8.57 -14.07
C THR A 11 -10.89 -9.13 -14.06
N ILE A 12 -10.47 -9.74 -15.16
CA ILE A 12 -9.11 -10.24 -15.33
C ILE A 12 -8.16 -9.03 -15.26
N GLN A 13 -7.38 -8.95 -14.19
CA GLN A 13 -6.42 -7.88 -13.99
C GLN A 13 -5.18 -8.13 -14.87
N THR A 14 -5.00 -7.29 -15.88
CA THR A 14 -3.99 -7.50 -16.93
C THR A 14 -2.56 -7.15 -16.50
N ARG A 15 -2.35 -6.64 -15.26
CA ARG A 15 -1.04 -6.37 -14.68
C ARG A 15 -0.91 -7.05 -13.31
N PRO A 16 0.05 -7.97 -13.10
CA PRO A 16 0.25 -8.59 -11.80
C PRO A 16 0.65 -7.53 -10.76
N PRO A 17 0.22 -7.66 -9.49
CA PRO A 17 0.61 -6.74 -8.43
C PRO A 17 2.12 -6.79 -8.16
N TRP A 18 2.70 -5.68 -7.71
CA TRP A 18 4.07 -5.60 -7.19
C TRP A 18 4.10 -6.09 -5.76
N PHE A 19 5.01 -7.00 -5.46
CA PHE A 19 5.23 -7.50 -4.10
C PHE A 19 6.51 -6.91 -3.54
N PHE A 20 6.38 -6.15 -2.45
CA PHE A 20 7.51 -5.63 -1.69
C PHE A 20 7.61 -6.36 -0.36
N ARG A 21 8.55 -7.31 -0.28
CA ARG A 21 8.88 -7.95 0.99
C ARG A 21 9.70 -6.98 1.86
N ARG A 22 9.31 -6.87 3.14
CA ARG A 22 9.97 -6.03 4.13
C ARG A 22 10.19 -6.82 5.42
N VAL A 23 11.19 -6.39 6.18
CA VAL A 23 11.50 -6.93 7.50
C VAL A 23 11.61 -5.75 8.44
N VAL A 24 10.93 -5.82 9.59
CA VAL A 24 11.06 -4.83 10.65
C VAL A 24 11.58 -5.53 11.90
N THR A 25 12.59 -4.90 12.49
CA THR A 25 13.27 -5.37 13.70
C THR A 25 12.99 -4.36 14.80
N ASN A 26 12.52 -4.84 15.96
CA ASN A 26 12.37 -3.97 17.12
C ASN A 26 13.77 -3.62 17.67
N ALA A 27 14.04 -2.33 17.82
CA ALA A 27 15.30 -1.84 18.37
C ALA A 27 15.32 -1.77 19.91
N ALA A 28 14.17 -1.94 20.57
CA ALA A 28 14.02 -1.86 22.01
C ALA A 28 13.91 -3.23 22.68
N ALA A 29 14.31 -3.31 23.94
CA ALA A 29 14.12 -4.49 24.78
C ALA A 29 12.63 -4.65 25.14
N GLY A 30 12.03 -5.78 24.77
CA GLY A 30 10.64 -6.10 25.08
C GLY A 30 9.80 -6.42 23.85
N GLY A 31 8.71 -7.16 24.07
CA GLY A 31 7.72 -7.43 23.03
C GLY A 31 6.71 -6.29 22.93
N SER A 32 6.55 -5.72 21.74
CA SER A 32 5.54 -4.69 21.44
C SER A 32 4.66 -5.14 20.27
N VAL A 33 3.43 -4.65 20.24
CA VAL A 33 2.44 -4.94 19.19
C VAL A 33 2.17 -3.68 18.40
N TYR A 34 2.10 -3.80 17.08
CA TYR A 34 1.86 -2.68 16.18
C TYR A 34 0.71 -2.98 15.22
N LEU A 35 -0.03 -1.94 14.86
CA LEU A 35 -1.06 -1.97 13.83
C LEU A 35 -0.60 -1.16 12.62
N ALA A 36 -0.93 -1.65 11.43
CA ALA A 36 -0.71 -0.92 10.19
C ALA A 36 -1.74 0.21 10.07
N ASP A 37 -1.25 1.43 9.84
CA ASP A 37 -2.00 2.60 9.42
C ASP A 37 -1.52 3.02 8.03
N LEU A 38 -2.43 3.05 7.06
CA LEU A 38 -2.09 3.15 5.64
C LEU A 38 -2.85 4.31 4.99
N VAL A 39 -2.09 5.23 4.41
CA VAL A 39 -2.59 6.25 3.49
C VAL A 39 -2.04 5.93 2.12
N THR A 40 -2.92 5.72 1.14
CA THR A 40 -2.52 5.33 -0.22
C THR A 40 -2.45 6.55 -1.16
N PRO A 41 -1.45 6.60 -2.06
CA PRO A 41 -1.46 7.58 -3.15
C PRO A 41 -2.70 7.39 -4.04
N ARG A 42 -3.12 8.45 -4.72
CA ARG A 42 -4.17 8.36 -5.74
C ARG A 42 -3.71 7.46 -6.90
N GLY A 43 -4.61 6.63 -7.43
CA GLY A 43 -4.32 5.68 -8.51
C GLY A 43 -3.52 4.45 -8.07
N MET A 44 -3.49 4.16 -6.76
CA MET A 44 -2.82 2.98 -6.21
C MET A 44 -3.70 2.33 -5.15
N THR A 45 -3.82 1.00 -5.23
CA THR A 45 -4.34 0.15 -4.17
C THR A 45 -3.15 -0.49 -3.45
N VAL A 46 -3.10 -0.38 -2.13
CA VAL A 46 -2.03 -0.96 -1.34
C VAL A 46 -2.63 -1.81 -0.23
N VAL A 47 -2.10 -3.02 -0.06
CA VAL A 47 -2.49 -3.98 0.97
C VAL A 47 -1.26 -4.36 1.77
N VAL A 48 -1.40 -4.43 3.10
CA VAL A 48 -0.33 -4.81 4.04
C VAL A 48 -0.71 -6.12 4.71
N GLU A 49 0.15 -7.13 4.61
CA GLU A 49 -0.07 -8.43 5.22
C GLU A 49 1.14 -8.93 6.03
N PRO A 50 0.96 -9.24 7.32
CA PRO A 50 -0.26 -9.06 8.13
C PRO A 50 -0.47 -7.59 8.54
N ALA A 51 -1.71 -7.15 8.77
CA ALA A 51 -2.03 -5.78 9.23
C ALA A 51 -1.73 -5.53 10.72
N LYS A 52 -1.37 -6.58 11.47
CA LYS A 52 -0.96 -6.54 12.87
C LYS A 52 0.30 -7.37 13.03
N ILE A 53 1.29 -6.81 13.74
CA ILE A 53 2.56 -7.49 14.00
C ILE A 53 2.89 -7.41 15.50
N SER A 54 3.52 -8.47 16.02
CA SER A 54 4.04 -8.54 17.39
C SER A 54 5.53 -8.85 17.34
N PHE A 55 6.39 -8.02 17.92
CA PHE A 55 7.83 -8.09 17.68
C PHE A 55 8.64 -8.89 18.70
N SER A 56 9.61 -9.65 18.15
CA SER A 56 11.05 -9.50 18.44
C SER A 56 11.84 -9.24 17.14
N THR A 57 11.54 -9.95 16.05
CA THR A 57 11.87 -9.61 14.64
C THR A 57 10.82 -10.25 13.73
N VAL A 58 10.21 -9.51 12.80
CA VAL A 58 9.11 -10.01 11.95
C VAL A 58 9.24 -9.52 10.50
N ALA A 59 8.98 -10.41 9.54
CA ALA A 59 8.83 -10.09 8.13
C ALA A 59 7.36 -9.84 7.77
N PHE A 60 7.08 -8.87 6.88
CA PHE A 60 5.76 -8.62 6.33
C PHE A 60 5.84 -8.34 4.83
N ASN A 61 4.71 -8.54 4.14
CA ASN A 61 4.57 -8.24 2.72
C ASN A 61 3.71 -6.99 2.53
N LEU A 62 4.22 -6.08 1.71
CA LEU A 62 3.45 -4.97 1.17
C LEU A 62 3.09 -5.35 -0.27
N ILE A 63 1.82 -5.59 -0.53
CA ILE A 63 1.28 -5.93 -1.84
C ILE A 63 0.74 -4.64 -2.44
N VAL A 64 1.30 -4.23 -3.56
CA VAL A 64 0.97 -2.97 -4.22
C VAL A 64 0.38 -3.29 -5.56
N GLU A 65 -0.78 -2.71 -5.80
CA GLU A 65 -1.45 -2.78 -7.09
C GLU A 65 -1.65 -1.37 -7.62
N VAL A 66 -1.30 -1.20 -8.88
CA VAL A 66 -1.37 0.10 -9.55
C VAL A 66 -2.50 -0.01 -10.55
N ASP A 67 -3.65 0.51 -10.13
CA ASP A 67 -4.81 0.62 -11.00
C ASP A 67 -4.80 1.99 -11.68
N LEU A 68 -4.44 1.97 -12.96
CA LEU A 68 -4.50 3.12 -13.86
C LEU A 68 -5.70 2.99 -14.82
N SER A 69 -6.64 2.08 -14.58
CA SER A 69 -7.84 1.96 -15.39
C SER A 69 -8.78 3.12 -15.07
N GLY A 70 -8.85 4.07 -16.01
CA GLY A 70 -9.39 5.41 -15.79
C GLY A 70 -8.42 6.53 -16.18
N VAL A 71 -7.16 6.19 -16.47
CA VAL A 71 -6.13 7.12 -16.96
C VAL A 71 -6.20 7.19 -18.48
N GLY A 72 -7.09 8.02 -19.01
CA GLY A 72 -7.14 8.35 -20.44
C GLY A 72 -5.94 9.21 -20.87
N ARG A 73 -5.53 10.14 -20.01
CA ARG A 73 -4.25 10.88 -20.03
C ARG A 73 -3.70 10.99 -18.61
N VAL A 74 -2.37 11.06 -18.48
CA VAL A 74 -1.67 11.29 -17.19
C VAL A 74 -2.22 12.53 -16.44
N ASP A 75 -2.68 13.51 -17.21
CA ASP A 75 -3.27 14.76 -16.73
C ASP A 75 -4.64 14.59 -16.05
N ASP A 76 -5.39 13.52 -16.39
CA ASP A 76 -6.74 13.27 -15.87
C ASP A 76 -6.73 12.82 -14.40
N VAL A 77 -5.60 12.30 -13.91
CA VAL A 77 -5.39 11.94 -12.49
C VAL A 77 -4.84 13.11 -11.68
N GLY A 78 -4.43 14.20 -12.35
CA GLY A 78 -3.68 15.30 -11.74
C GLY A 78 -2.28 14.90 -11.24
N ILE A 79 -1.77 13.73 -11.64
CA ILE A 79 -0.41 13.28 -11.31
C ILE A 79 0.50 13.75 -12.44
N LYS A 80 1.00 14.99 -12.36
CA LYS A 80 2.04 15.45 -13.28
C LYS A 80 3.35 14.70 -12.99
N SER A 81 4.21 14.51 -13.98
CA SER A 81 5.50 13.81 -13.81
C SER A 81 6.44 14.53 -12.83
N ASP A 82 6.21 15.81 -12.57
CA ASP A 82 6.89 16.66 -11.59
C ASP A 82 6.08 16.90 -10.29
N TYR A 83 4.88 16.32 -10.16
CA TYR A 83 4.01 16.49 -9.01
C TYR A 83 4.36 15.50 -7.89
N ILE A 84 5.17 15.96 -6.93
CA ILE A 84 5.57 15.22 -5.72
C ILE A 84 4.39 15.02 -4.74
N GLY A 85 3.25 15.68 -4.97
CA GLY A 85 2.08 15.61 -4.08
C GLY A 85 1.31 14.30 -4.11
N ASN A 86 1.61 13.36 -5.02
CA ASN A 86 1.01 12.02 -5.02
C ASN A 86 1.79 11.03 -4.14
N HIS A 87 1.63 11.17 -2.84
CA HIS A 87 2.26 10.30 -1.86
C HIS A 87 1.26 9.82 -0.81
N GLY A 88 1.68 8.78 -0.12
CA GLY A 88 1.03 8.21 1.04
C GLY A 88 2.10 7.64 1.98
N TYR A 89 1.68 6.81 2.92
CA TYR A 89 2.60 6.17 3.85
C TYR A 89 2.00 4.90 4.44
N LEU A 90 2.88 3.98 4.83
CA LEU A 90 2.59 2.96 5.82
C LEU A 90 3.22 3.39 7.14
N SER A 91 2.41 3.52 8.19
CA SER A 91 2.87 3.69 9.57
C SER A 91 2.57 2.42 10.36
N TRP A 92 3.54 1.94 11.14
CA TRP A 92 3.32 0.98 12.20
C TRP A 92 3.12 1.75 13.50
N VAL A 93 1.91 1.72 14.05
CA VAL A 93 1.53 2.43 15.29
C VAL A 93 1.55 1.45 16.44
N GLU A 94 2.33 1.73 17.48
CA GLU A 94 2.42 0.87 18.66
C GLU A 94 1.10 0.86 19.43
N LEU A 95 0.60 -0.33 19.74
CA LEU A 95 -0.57 -0.51 20.58
C LEU A 95 -0.20 -0.24 22.04
N ASN A 96 -0.90 0.69 22.68
CA ASN A 96 -0.64 1.13 24.07
C ASN A 96 0.76 1.72 24.31
N GLY A 97 1.41 2.23 23.25
CA GLY A 97 2.71 2.89 23.35
C GLY A 97 2.75 4.22 22.59
N THR A 98 3.95 4.74 22.37
CA THR A 98 4.16 6.06 21.73
C THR A 98 4.94 5.97 20.43
N HIS A 99 5.44 4.78 20.05
CA HIS A 99 6.27 4.64 18.87
C HIS A 99 5.42 4.59 17.59
N VAL A 100 5.90 5.30 16.56
CA VAL A 100 5.36 5.25 15.20
C VAL A 100 6.51 5.09 14.22
N VAL A 101 6.52 3.99 13.47
CA VAL A 101 7.52 3.74 12.42
C VAL A 101 6.86 3.98 11.06
N ARG A 102 7.26 5.04 10.36
CA ARG A 102 6.64 5.47 9.10
C ARG A 102 7.55 5.26 7.90
N SER A 103 7.02 4.65 6.86
CA SER A 103 7.65 4.51 5.53
C SER A 103 6.81 5.23 4.47
N PRO A 104 7.38 6.17 3.68
CA PRO A 104 6.65 6.83 2.61
C PRO A 104 6.38 5.88 1.44
N ILE A 105 5.24 6.09 0.77
CA ILE A 105 4.86 5.42 -0.47
C ILE A 105 4.64 6.52 -1.51
N VAL A 106 5.31 6.42 -2.66
CA VAL A 106 5.22 7.43 -3.73
C VAL A 106 4.88 6.74 -5.04
N LEU A 107 3.92 7.29 -5.77
CA LEU A 107 3.64 6.91 -7.14
C LEU A 107 4.03 8.07 -8.06
N PHE A 108 4.95 7.82 -8.97
CA PHE A 108 5.38 8.75 -9.99
C PHE A 108 5.34 8.10 -11.37
N ILE A 109 5.13 8.90 -12.39
CA ILE A 109 5.17 8.46 -13.79
C ILE A 109 6.48 8.97 -14.37
N ALA A 110 7.35 8.04 -14.75
CA ALA A 110 8.60 8.39 -15.41
C ALA A 110 8.33 8.81 -16.86
N SER A 111 8.82 9.96 -17.27
CA SER A 111 8.88 10.33 -18.69
C SER A 111 10.07 9.63 -19.35
N PRO A 112 9.94 9.13 -20.60
CA PRO A 112 11.06 8.59 -21.34
C PRO A 112 12.15 9.65 -21.53
N ARG A 113 13.42 9.24 -21.47
CA ARG A 113 14.55 10.09 -21.82
C ARG A 113 14.60 10.19 -23.34
N THR A 114 14.43 11.40 -23.88
CA THR A 114 14.65 11.73 -25.30
C THR A 114 16.12 11.87 -25.61
#